data_AF-A0AA96L941-F1
#
_entry.id   AF-A0AA96L941-F1
#
_cell.length_a   1.000
_cell.length_b   1.000
_cell.length_c   1.000
_cell.angle_alpha   90.00
_cell.angle_beta   90.00
_cell.angle_gamma   90.00
#
_symmetry.space_group_name_H-M   'P 1'
#
loop_
_entity.id
_entity.type
_entity.pdbx_description
1 polymer ?
#
loop_
_entity_poly.entity_id
_entity_poly.type
_entity_poly.pdbx_seq_one_letter_code
_entity_poly.pdbx_strand_id
1 'polypeptide(L)'
;MVSFLFVVGILQVLFGLIMGVRAATEHDFHLLPVLGWWIGGVTSGAVFFALGFILDSVRSTEGYAYQLLRNYNRDNPAPAEAQRPLGNSKSSLSKLSSYRMGTLEKNGESTSE
;
A
#
# COMPACT_ATOMS: atom_id res chain seq x y z
N MET A 1 5.26 9.34 17.64
CA MET A 1 4.93 10.02 16.37
C MET A 1 3.51 10.55 16.36
N VAL A 2 2.50 9.78 16.75
CA VAL A 2 1.11 10.26 16.85
C VAL A 2 0.98 11.45 17.80
N SER A 3 1.63 11.42 18.97
CA SER A 3 1.67 12.55 19.91
C SER A 3 2.29 13.82 19.33
N PHE A 4 3.26 13.70 18.41
CA PHE A 4 3.88 14.85 17.77
C PHE A 4 2.94 15.52 16.76
N LEU A 5 2.26 14.73 15.92
CA LEU A 5 1.28 15.26 14.97
C LEU A 5 0.08 15.88 15.68
N PHE A 6 -0.33 15.33 16.82
CA PHE A 6 -1.39 15.89 17.65
C PHE A 6 -0.98 17.25 18.24
N VAL A 7 0.24 17.36 18.77
CA VAL A 7 0.79 18.62 19.28
C VAL A 7 0.92 19.67 18.18
N VAL A 8 1.41 19.28 16.99
CA VAL A 8 1.49 20.18 15.82
C VAL A 8 0.10 20.65 15.38
N GLY A 9 -0.90 19.75 15.37
CA GLY A 9 -2.28 20.10 15.07
C GLY A 9 -2.86 21.14 16.04
N ILE A 10 -2.68 20.95 17.35
CA ILE A 10 -3.09 21.92 18.37
C ILE A 10 -2.39 23.27 18.17
N LEU A 11 -1.07 23.26 17.93
CA LEU A 11 -0.29 24.45 17.66
C LEU A 11 -0.80 25.23 16.44
N GLN A 12 -1.21 24.53 15.38
CA GLN A 12 -1.80 25.15 14.19
C GLN A 12 -3.15 25.81 14.47
N VAL A 13 -4.03 25.15 15.24
CA VAL A 13 -5.32 25.73 15.62
C VAL A 13 -5.10 26.99 16.47
N LEU A 14 -4.20 26.93 17.45
CA LEU A 14 -3.84 28.08 18.28
C LEU A 14 -3.24 29.22 17.44
N PHE A 15 -2.36 28.91 16.49
CA PHE A 15 -1.78 29.88 15.59
C PHE A 15 -2.85 30.57 14.73
N GLY A 16 -3.76 29.81 14.13
CA GLY A 16 -4.88 30.35 13.35
C GLY A 16 -5.81 31.24 14.18
N LEU A 17 -6.06 30.86 15.44
CA LEU A 17 -6.83 31.68 16.38
C LEU A 17 -6.13 33.02 16.67
N ILE A 18 -4.85 32.97 17.04
CA ILE A 18 -4.04 34.17 17.38
C ILE A 18 -3.93 35.09 16.16
N MET A 19 -3.62 34.56 14.98
CA MET A 19 -3.51 35.35 13.77
C MET A 19 -4.86 35.94 13.36
N GLY A 20 -5.97 35.21 13.54
CA GLY A 20 -7.31 35.73 13.31
C GLY A 20 -7.68 36.89 14.26
N VAL A 21 -7.36 36.77 15.56
CA VAL A 21 -7.59 37.86 16.52
C VAL A 21 -6.74 39.09 16.18
N ARG A 22 -5.46 38.88 15.80
CA ARG A 22 -4.57 39.96 15.40
C ARG A 22 -5.07 40.68 14.13
N ALA A 23 -5.53 39.92 13.15
CA ALA A 23 -6.14 40.45 11.93
C ALA A 23 -7.42 41.25 12.22
N ALA A 24 -8.20 40.86 13.23
CA ALA A 24 -9.40 41.59 13.65
C ALA A 24 -9.04 42.97 14.24
N THR A 25 -7.94 43.05 14.99
CA THR A 25 -7.50 44.29 15.65
C THR A 25 -6.75 45.27 14.74
N GLU A 26 -6.04 44.78 13.72
CA GLU A 26 -5.21 45.63 12.83
C GLU A 26 -5.98 46.18 11.61
N HIS A 27 -7.15 45.64 11.28
CA HIS A 27 -7.90 45.99 10.06
C HIS A 27 -9.37 46.33 10.34
N ASP A 28 -9.66 47.12 11.39
CA ASP A 28 -11.02 47.61 11.70
C ASP A 28 -12.11 46.52 11.66
N PHE A 29 -11.87 45.37 12.31
CA PHE A 29 -12.84 44.28 12.41
C PHE A 29 -13.38 43.75 11.06
N HIS A 30 -12.55 43.70 10.02
CA HIS A 30 -12.92 43.02 8.78
C HIS A 30 -13.14 41.52 9.03
N LEU A 31 -14.39 41.07 9.02
CA LEU A 31 -14.79 39.69 9.36
C LEU A 31 -14.25 38.64 8.38
N LEU A 32 -14.14 38.97 7.10
CA LEU A 32 -13.68 38.07 6.03
C LEU A 32 -12.27 37.50 6.27
N PRO A 33 -11.21 38.32 6.48
CA PRO A 33 -9.88 37.79 6.75
C PRO A 33 -9.81 37.02 8.07
N VAL A 34 -10.55 37.43 9.11
CA VAL A 34 -10.59 36.74 10.41
C VAL A 34 -11.17 35.33 10.27
N LEU A 35 -12.31 35.21 9.57
CA LEU A 35 -12.93 33.92 9.27
C LEU A 35 -12.00 33.04 8.43
N GLY A 36 -11.28 33.62 7.47
CA GLY A 36 -10.27 32.90 6.69
C GLY A 36 -9.17 32.29 7.55
N TRP A 37 -8.64 33.04 8.52
CA TRP A 37 -7.61 32.54 9.45
C TRP A 37 -8.13 31.46 10.39
N TRP A 38 -9.35 31.61 10.90
CA TRP A 38 -9.95 30.59 11.77
C TRP A 38 -10.28 29.31 11.02
N ILE A 39 -10.93 29.42 9.85
CA ILE A 39 -11.25 28.26 9.02
C ILE A 39 -9.96 27.59 8.54
N GLY A 40 -8.97 28.36 8.10
CA GLY A 40 -7.66 27.82 7.69
C GLY A 40 -6.95 27.10 8.84
N GLY A 41 -6.93 27.71 10.02
CA GLY A 41 -6.37 27.09 11.23
C GLY A 41 -7.05 25.77 11.59
N VAL A 42 -8.37 25.77 11.68
CA VAL A 42 -9.17 24.57 12.00
C VAL A 42 -9.01 23.48 10.94
N THR A 43 -9.07 23.85 9.65
CA THR A 43 -8.96 22.89 8.54
C THR A 43 -7.58 22.25 8.51
N SER A 44 -6.51 23.05 8.67
CA SER A 44 -5.15 22.48 8.72
C SER A 44 -4.97 21.58 9.95
N GLY A 45 -5.43 21.99 11.14
CA GLY A 45 -5.38 21.17 12.35
C GLY A 45 -6.13 19.84 12.18
N ALA A 46 -7.31 19.86 11.54
CA ALA A 46 -8.09 18.67 11.23
C ALA A 46 -7.34 17.72 10.28
N VAL A 47 -6.64 18.25 9.27
CA VAL A 47 -5.81 17.45 8.36
C VAL A 47 -4.66 16.76 9.11
N PHE A 48 -3.95 17.49 9.97
CA PHE A 48 -2.87 16.89 10.77
C PHE A 48 -3.37 15.84 11.77
N PHE A 49 -4.56 16.05 12.34
CA PHE A 49 -5.22 15.05 13.17
C PHE A 49 -5.55 13.79 12.38
N ALA A 50 -6.16 13.93 11.20
CA ALA A 50 -6.50 12.81 10.33
C ALA A 50 -5.24 12.04 9.89
N LEU A 51 -4.17 12.73 9.52
CA LEU A 51 -2.88 12.10 9.19
C LEU A 51 -2.30 11.32 10.37
N GLY A 52 -2.39 11.87 11.58
CA GLY A 52 -2.00 11.16 12.80
C GLY A 52 -2.77 9.87 13.00
N PHE A 53 -4.09 9.90 12.78
CA PHE A 53 -4.96 8.73 12.92
C PHE A 53 -4.70 7.66 11.85
N ILE A 54 -4.45 8.06 10.61
CA ILE A 54 -4.10 7.14 9.51
C ILE A 54 -2.78 6.44 9.83
N LEU A 55 -1.75 7.18 10.26
CA LEU A 55 -0.46 6.60 10.62
C LEU A 55 -0.56 5.62 11.79
N ASP A 56 -1.42 5.91 12.76
CA ASP A 56 -1.67 4.99 13.89
C ASP A 56 -2.40 3.72 13.43
N SER A 57 -3.40 3.88 12.55
CA SER A 57 -4.13 2.75 11.96
C SER A 57 -3.20 1.85 11.13
N VAL A 58 -2.30 2.41 10.34
CA VAL A 58 -1.32 1.65 9.55
C VAL A 58 -0.39 0.85 10.46
N ARG A 59 0.14 1.46 11.53
CA ARG A 59 0.99 0.75 12.50
C ARG A 59 0.27 -0.40 13.20
N SER A 60 -0.99 -0.19 13.58
CA SER A 60 -1.83 -1.25 14.16
C SER A 60 -2.03 -2.40 13.17
N THR A 61 -2.26 -2.08 11.90
CA THR A 61 -2.47 -3.06 10.82
C THR A 61 -1.19 -3.86 10.54
N GLU A 62 -0.03 -3.21 10.50
CA GLU A 62 1.26 -3.89 10.37
C GLU A 62 1.49 -4.89 11.52
N GLY A 63 1.21 -4.47 12.76
CA GLY A 63 1.32 -5.35 13.93
C GLY A 63 0.43 -6.59 13.82
N TYR A 64 -0.80 -6.43 13.30
CA TYR A 64 -1.71 -7.54 13.07
C TYR A 64 -1.24 -8.45 11.93
N ALA A 65 -0.71 -7.88 10.84
CA ALA A 65 -0.19 -8.64 9.71
C ALA A 65 1.02 -9.49 10.14
N TYR A 66 1.96 -8.94 10.92
CA TYR A 66 3.08 -9.69 11.47
C TYR A 66 2.66 -10.80 12.41
N GLN A 67 1.66 -10.56 13.27
CA GLN A 67 1.12 -11.59 14.15
C GLN A 67 0.41 -12.70 13.36
N LEU A 68 -0.35 -12.34 12.33
CA LEU A 68 -1.02 -13.29 11.47
C LEU A 68 -0.01 -14.14 10.68
N LEU A 69 1.04 -13.52 10.13
CA LEU A 69 2.12 -14.22 9.42
C LEU A 69 2.91 -15.14 10.35
N ARG A 70 3.17 -14.70 11.59
CA ARG A 70 3.83 -15.51 12.61
C ARG A 70 2.98 -16.70 13.04
N ASN A 71 1.68 -16.52 13.24
CA ASN A 71 0.77 -17.60 13.61
C ASN A 71 0.56 -18.57 12.44
N TYR A 72 0.42 -18.06 11.21
CA TYR A 72 0.34 -18.90 10.02
C TYR A 72 1.59 -19.75 9.82
N ASN A 73 2.80 -19.19 9.99
CA ASN A 73 4.05 -19.96 9.94
C ASN A 73 4.23 -20.94 11.11
N ARG A 74 3.59 -20.67 12.26
CA ARG A 74 3.61 -21.58 13.43
C ARG A 74 2.66 -22.76 13.24
N ASP A 75 1.47 -22.51 12.70
CA ASP A 75 0.41 -23.51 12.54
C ASP A 75 0.52 -24.27 11.21
N ASN A 76 1.14 -23.65 10.20
CA ASN A 76 1.65 -24.30 8.99
C ASN A 76 3.16 -24.07 8.94
N PRO A 77 3.96 -24.89 9.64
CA PRO A 77 5.38 -24.93 9.35
C PRO A 77 5.49 -25.43 7.92
N ALA A 78 5.66 -24.52 6.95
CA ALA A 78 6.14 -24.91 5.65
C ALA A 78 7.37 -25.79 5.93
N PRO A 79 7.42 -27.05 5.44
CA PRO A 79 8.59 -27.88 5.67
C PRO A 79 9.73 -27.03 5.15
N ALA A 80 10.68 -26.69 6.03
CA ALA A 80 11.77 -25.78 5.73
C ALA A 80 12.14 -25.98 4.27
N GLU A 81 11.88 -24.98 3.42
CA GLU A 81 12.46 -24.95 2.10
C GLU A 81 13.96 -24.84 2.36
N ALA A 82 14.56 -25.99 2.66
CA ALA A 82 15.90 -26.32 2.32
C ALA A 82 16.03 -25.75 0.92
N GLN A 83 16.84 -24.70 0.82
CA GLN A 83 17.30 -24.12 -0.42
C GLN A 83 17.63 -25.30 -1.33
N ARG A 84 16.67 -25.72 -2.17
CA ARG A 84 16.92 -26.78 -3.13
C ARG A 84 17.82 -26.08 -4.14
N PRO A 85 19.09 -26.50 -4.29
CA PRO A 85 19.91 -25.91 -5.33
C PRO A 85 19.14 -26.06 -6.63
N LEU A 86 19.06 -24.98 -7.43
CA LEU A 86 18.46 -25.00 -8.76
C LEU A 86 19.18 -26.09 -9.57
N GLY A 87 18.63 -27.30 -9.50
CA GLY A 87 19.15 -28.49 -10.15
C GLY A 87 18.86 -28.38 -11.62
N ASN A 88 19.82 -27.79 -12.34
CA ASN A 88 20.11 -27.92 -13.76
C ASN A 88 19.04 -28.68 -14.57
N SER A 89 18.11 -27.93 -15.16
CA SER A 89 17.03 -28.41 -16.05
C SER A 89 17.56 -28.88 -17.42
N LYS A 90 18.63 -29.70 -17.45
CA LYS A 90 19.22 -30.28 -18.67
C LYS A 90 18.69 -31.67 -19.01
N SER A 91 17.90 -32.32 -18.15
CA SER A 91 17.52 -33.73 -18.35
C SER A 91 16.20 -33.98 -19.07
N SER A 92 15.39 -32.97 -19.40
CA SER A 92 14.08 -33.19 -20.04
C SER A 92 14.02 -32.92 -21.55
N LEU A 93 15.10 -32.45 -22.17
CA LEU A 93 15.13 -32.18 -23.63
C LEU A 93 15.62 -33.37 -24.47
N SER A 94 16.30 -34.36 -23.89
CA SER A 94 16.74 -35.57 -24.63
C SER A 94 15.58 -36.50 -24.99
N LYS A 95 14.45 -36.44 -24.27
CA LYS A 95 13.26 -37.23 -24.58
C LYS A 95 12.43 -36.66 -25.73
N LEU A 96 12.67 -35.41 -26.16
CA LEU A 96 11.96 -34.81 -27.29
C LEU A 96 12.63 -35.06 -28.64
N SER A 97 13.91 -35.47 -28.68
CA SER A 97 14.59 -35.72 -29.97
C SER A 97 14.11 -37.00 -30.67
N SER A 98 13.38 -37.87 -29.98
CA SER A 98 12.80 -39.09 -30.54
C SER A 98 11.42 -38.88 -31.16
N TYR A 99 10.81 -37.70 -30.97
CA TYR A 99 9.47 -37.42 -31.52
C TYR A 99 9.59 -37.00 -32.98
N ARG A 100 9.60 -38.00 -33.87
CA ARG A 100 9.54 -37.81 -35.32
C ARG A 100 8.11 -37.38 -35.68
N MET A 101 7.91 -36.10 -36.00
CA MET A 101 6.66 -35.62 -36.58
C MET A 101 6.43 -36.36 -37.90
N GLY A 102 5.49 -37.29 -37.89
CA GLY A 102 5.08 -38.06 -39.06
C GLY A 102 4.60 -37.12 -40.16
N THR A 103 5.17 -37.33 -41.33
CA THR A 103 4.90 -36.71 -42.62
C THR A 103 3.40 -36.54 -42.87
N LEU A 104 3.01 -35.33 -43.28
CA LEU A 104 1.70 -35.05 -43.89
C LEU A 104 1.52 -35.96 -45.11
N GLU A 105 0.69 -36.99 -44.99
CA GLU A 105 0.28 -37.81 -46.13
C GLU A 105 -0.78 -37.04 -46.93
N LYS A 106 -0.36 -36.64 -48.14
CA LYS A 106 -1.13 -35.98 -49.16
C LYS A 106 -1.55 -37.04 -50.18
N ASN A 107 -2.80 -36.95 -50.63
CA ASN A 107 -3.41 -37.53 -51.83
C ASN A 107 -3.81 -39.02 -51.81
N GLY A 108 -5.13 -39.22 -51.99
CA GLY A 108 -5.67 -39.78 -53.23
C GLY A 108 -5.72 -41.30 -53.36
N GLU A 109 -6.94 -41.84 -53.54
CA GLU A 109 -7.39 -42.51 -54.77
C GLU A 109 -8.41 -43.65 -54.52
N SER A 110 -9.45 -43.61 -55.35
CA SER A 110 -10.50 -44.59 -55.61
C SER A 110 -10.01 -46.02 -55.82
N THR A 111 -10.83 -47.04 -55.49
CA THR A 111 -11.50 -47.93 -56.47
C THR A 111 -12.18 -49.14 -55.81
N SER A 112 -13.42 -49.41 -56.27
CA SER A 112 -14.12 -50.70 -56.46
C SER A 112 -13.94 -51.86 -55.47
N GLU A 113 -15.06 -52.32 -54.91
CA GLU A 113 -15.68 -53.63 -55.20
C GLU A 113 -17.21 -53.55 -54.96
#